data_AF-A0A0F8XSE3-F1
#
_entry.id   AF-A0A0F8XSE3-F1
#
_cell.length_a   1.000
_cell.length_b   1.000
_cell.length_c   1.000
_cell.angle_alpha   90.00
_cell.angle_beta   90.00
_cell.angle_gamma   90.00
#
_symmetry.space_group_name_H-M   'P 1'
#
loop_
_entity.id
_entity.type
_entity.pdbx_description
1 polymer ?
#
loop_
_entity_poly.entity_id
_entity_poly.type
_entity_poly.pdbx_seq_one_letter_code
_entity_poly.pdbx_strand_id
1 'polypeptide(L)'
;MAFPLQRGITPPEISFLAEMEMVSIVPRQRLEGLELLGGPVEPLIPPRRANIPLWLALLLKRQRRANILPPPWLHPEYLTMILDIETQHHDYKDAFSPPMTLPGQPGLYDRDQRPVARPRYTPEGQRYYPTPPFLPQNVAKEQESDQAPALPFHWLEVGTMLLDVASDDLVEPDQTRRLLKELREVRTAKIRSGVEVLDSAATAGGGVALTGVGAMEIGEGRGFIVGVVDGLRRIGASKEQAHREHMAEEMANGEYGATQDDEDDDMEF
;
A
#
# COMPACT_ATOMS: atom_id res chain seq x y z
N MET A 1 -20.02 -26.28 12.65
CA MET A 1 -20.14 -24.81 12.58
C MET A 1 -18.81 -24.28 12.09
N ALA A 2 -18.78 -23.61 10.94
CA ALA A 2 -17.55 -22.98 10.45
C ALA A 2 -17.24 -21.78 11.35
N PHE A 3 -16.02 -21.72 11.91
CA PHE A 3 -15.56 -20.52 12.59
C PHE A 3 -15.58 -19.34 11.63
N PRO A 4 -15.97 -18.13 12.06
CA PRO A 4 -15.88 -16.96 11.21
C PRO A 4 -14.42 -16.76 10.81
N LEU A 5 -14.15 -16.70 9.51
CA LEU A 5 -12.81 -16.42 8.98
C LEU A 5 -12.31 -15.09 9.56
N GLN A 6 -11.01 -15.02 9.84
CA GLN A 6 -10.39 -13.79 10.31
C GLN A 6 -10.66 -12.65 9.31
N ARG A 7 -11.05 -11.49 9.81
CA ARG A 7 -11.26 -10.30 8.96
C ARG A 7 -9.91 -9.75 8.55
N GLY A 8 -9.53 -9.96 7.29
CA GLY A 8 -8.24 -9.46 6.79
C GLY A 8 -7.62 -10.41 5.79
N ILE A 9 -6.57 -9.93 5.14
CA ILE A 9 -5.62 -10.81 4.46
C ILE A 9 -4.52 -11.14 5.47
N THR A 10 -4.14 -12.41 5.56
CA THR A 10 -3.13 -12.90 6.49
C THR A 10 -1.72 -12.72 5.93
N PRO A 11 -0.67 -12.62 6.77
CA PRO A 11 0.70 -12.51 6.28
C PRO A 11 1.11 -13.58 5.24
N PRO A 12 0.76 -14.87 5.42
CA PRO A 12 1.04 -15.89 4.39
C PRO A 12 0.29 -15.67 3.08
N GLU A 13 -0.96 -15.19 3.12
CA GLU A 13 -1.73 -14.85 1.92
C GLU A 13 -1.11 -13.65 1.19
N ILE A 14 -0.57 -12.66 1.91
CA ILE A 14 0.15 -11.53 1.31
C ILE A 14 1.42 -12.02 0.63
N SER A 15 2.20 -12.89 1.29
CA SER A 15 3.39 -13.50 0.67
C SER A 15 3.02 -14.28 -0.59
N PHE A 16 1.92 -15.05 -0.56
CA PHE A 16 1.41 -15.76 -1.73
C PHE A 16 1.01 -14.81 -2.87
N LEU A 17 0.36 -13.68 -2.58
CA LEU A 17 0.06 -12.67 -3.59
C LEU A 17 1.32 -12.03 -4.18
N ALA A 18 2.34 -11.80 -3.34
CA ALA A 18 3.62 -11.26 -3.76
C ALA A 18 4.39 -12.21 -4.69
N GLU A 19 4.06 -13.50 -4.74
CA GLU A 19 4.69 -14.44 -5.69
C GLU A 19 4.33 -14.15 -7.17
N MET A 20 3.27 -13.39 -7.41
CA MET A 20 2.86 -12.98 -8.75
C MET A 20 3.65 -11.79 -9.29
N GLU A 21 4.51 -11.20 -8.46
CA GLU A 21 5.39 -10.10 -8.82
C GLU A 21 6.43 -10.53 -9.88
N MET A 22 6.62 -9.71 -10.91
CA MET A 22 7.51 -10.00 -12.04
C MET A 22 8.98 -9.69 -11.71
N VAL A 23 9.86 -10.69 -11.78
CA VAL A 23 11.32 -10.50 -11.56
C VAL A 23 12.13 -10.85 -12.79
N SER A 24 13.30 -10.22 -12.92
CA SER A 24 14.24 -10.49 -14.00
C SER A 24 15.19 -11.62 -13.62
N ILE A 25 15.36 -12.60 -14.52
CA ILE A 25 16.29 -13.70 -14.35
C ILE A 25 17.23 -13.84 -15.55
N VAL A 26 18.34 -14.56 -15.35
CA VAL A 26 19.19 -15.10 -16.42
C VAL A 26 19.15 -16.63 -16.35
N PRO A 27 18.55 -17.31 -17.34
CA PRO A 27 18.51 -18.76 -17.38
C PRO A 27 19.92 -19.33 -17.65
N ARG A 28 20.23 -20.48 -17.04
CA ARG A 28 21.51 -21.20 -17.21
C ARG A 28 21.45 -22.30 -18.28
N GLN A 29 20.24 -22.69 -18.66
CA GLN A 29 19.96 -23.70 -19.68
C GLN A 29 18.74 -23.30 -20.50
N ARG A 30 18.66 -23.78 -21.74
CA ARG A 30 17.47 -23.57 -22.59
C ARG A 30 16.28 -24.28 -21.97
N LEU A 31 15.19 -23.55 -21.74
CA LEU A 31 13.91 -24.10 -21.29
C LEU A 31 12.86 -23.83 -22.35
N GLU A 32 12.12 -24.87 -22.71
CA GLU A 32 10.99 -24.73 -23.61
C GLU A 32 9.88 -23.91 -22.95
N GLY A 33 9.06 -23.27 -23.78
CA GLY A 33 7.92 -22.48 -23.31
C GLY A 33 6.89 -23.33 -22.57
N LEU A 34 6.12 -22.69 -21.70
CA LEU A 34 5.07 -23.34 -20.91
C LEU A 34 3.72 -22.69 -21.20
N GLU A 35 2.73 -23.49 -21.59
CA GLU A 35 1.34 -23.04 -21.73
C GLU A 35 0.65 -23.12 -20.35
N LEU A 36 0.52 -21.98 -19.66
CA LEU A 36 -0.15 -21.90 -18.36
C LEU A 36 -1.55 -21.29 -18.48
N LEU A 37 -2.40 -21.54 -17.49
CA LEU A 37 -3.74 -20.92 -17.41
C LEU A 37 -3.68 -19.38 -17.40
N GLY A 38 -2.61 -18.81 -16.83
CA GLY A 38 -2.38 -17.36 -16.80
C GLY A 38 -1.77 -16.79 -18.10
N GLY A 39 -1.59 -17.61 -19.13
CA GLY A 39 -0.95 -17.26 -20.39
C GLY A 39 0.37 -18.03 -20.63
N PRO A 40 0.88 -18.01 -21.87
CA PRO A 40 2.12 -18.68 -22.22
C PRO A 40 3.32 -17.99 -21.58
N VAL A 41 4.27 -18.79 -21.08
CA VAL A 41 5.61 -18.36 -20.72
C VAL A 41 6.52 -18.66 -21.90
N GLU A 42 7.14 -17.62 -22.44
CA GLU A 42 8.07 -17.73 -23.57
C GLU A 42 9.26 -18.66 -23.27
N PRO A 43 9.82 -19.36 -24.27
CA PRO A 43 11.03 -20.16 -24.10
C PRO A 43 12.19 -19.33 -23.54
N LEU A 44 12.85 -19.85 -22.50
CA LEU A 44 13.95 -19.18 -21.83
C LEU A 44 15.28 -19.61 -22.46
N ILE A 45 15.99 -18.66 -23.07
CA ILE A 45 17.22 -18.91 -23.84
C ILE A 45 18.41 -18.25 -23.14
N PRO A 46 19.39 -19.01 -22.62
CA PRO A 46 20.61 -18.45 -22.05
C PRO A 46 21.46 -17.69 -23.08
N PRO A 47 22.19 -16.64 -22.68
CA PRO A 47 22.14 -15.92 -21.40
C PRO A 47 21.19 -14.71 -21.45
N ARG A 48 20.08 -14.79 -22.20
CA ARG A 48 19.16 -13.66 -22.36
C ARG A 48 18.34 -13.45 -21.10
N ARG A 49 18.24 -12.19 -20.66
CA ARG A 49 17.37 -11.79 -19.56
C ARG A 49 15.91 -12.09 -19.92
N ALA A 50 15.15 -12.56 -18.96
CA ALA A 50 13.71 -12.79 -19.09
C ALA A 50 12.98 -12.31 -17.84
N ASN A 51 11.80 -11.73 -18.03
CA ASN A 51 10.93 -11.32 -16.94
C ASN A 51 9.87 -12.41 -16.74
N ILE A 52 9.83 -12.99 -15.55
CA ILE A 52 8.90 -14.06 -15.19
C ILE A 52 8.33 -13.80 -13.78
N PRO A 53 7.18 -14.40 -13.43
CA PRO A 53 6.66 -14.32 -12.06
C PRO A 53 7.65 -14.87 -11.02
N LEU A 54 7.62 -14.29 -9.82
CA LEU A 54 8.52 -14.63 -8.72
C LEU A 54 8.41 -16.10 -8.31
N TRP A 55 7.21 -16.70 -8.24
CA TRP A 55 7.08 -18.13 -7.93
C TRP A 55 7.90 -19.00 -8.89
N LEU A 56 7.91 -18.69 -10.19
CA LEU A 56 8.62 -19.45 -11.20
C LEU A 56 10.13 -19.20 -11.08
N ALA A 57 10.54 -17.96 -10.83
CA ALA A 57 11.94 -17.61 -10.61
C ALA A 57 12.53 -18.35 -9.39
N LEU A 58 11.82 -18.36 -8.26
CA LEU A 58 12.21 -19.09 -7.05
C LEU A 58 12.31 -20.59 -7.31
N LEU A 59 11.36 -21.17 -8.05
CA LEU A 59 11.39 -22.58 -8.44
C LEU A 59 12.64 -22.91 -9.29
N LEU A 60 12.92 -22.10 -10.31
CA LEU A 60 14.07 -22.29 -11.19
C LEU A 60 15.40 -22.08 -10.46
N LYS A 61 15.47 -21.13 -9.53
CA LYS A 61 16.64 -20.90 -8.67
C LYS A 61 16.92 -22.09 -7.75
N ARG A 62 15.90 -22.63 -7.07
CA ARG A 62 16.02 -23.86 -6.25
C ARG A 62 16.52 -25.05 -7.07
N GLN A 63 16.12 -25.15 -8.33
CA GLN A 63 16.59 -26.18 -9.27
C GLN A 63 17.96 -25.86 -9.90
N ARG A 64 18.59 -24.73 -9.56
CA ARG A 64 19.87 -24.25 -10.13
C ARG A 64 19.83 -24.04 -11.65
N ARG A 65 18.65 -23.74 -12.21
CA ARG A 65 18.42 -23.55 -13.65
C ARG A 65 18.43 -22.09 -14.09
N ALA A 66 18.39 -21.15 -13.15
CA ALA A 66 18.47 -19.71 -13.41
C ALA A 66 19.16 -19.00 -12.23
N ASN A 67 19.77 -17.85 -12.52
CA ASN A 67 20.17 -16.88 -11.52
C ASN A 67 19.17 -15.72 -11.56
N ILE A 68 18.79 -15.22 -10.39
CA ILE A 68 17.89 -14.07 -10.27
C ILE A 68 18.74 -12.80 -10.35
N LEU A 69 18.27 -11.80 -11.09
CA LEU A 69 18.89 -10.48 -11.05
C LEU A 69 18.27 -9.70 -9.90
N PRO A 70 19.06 -9.18 -8.93
CA PRO A 70 18.52 -8.39 -7.84
C PRO A 70 17.78 -7.18 -8.39
N PRO A 71 16.56 -6.89 -7.92
CA PRO A 71 15.89 -5.66 -8.30
C PRO A 71 16.65 -4.46 -7.71
N PRO A 72 16.75 -3.32 -8.43
CA PRO A 72 17.62 -2.21 -8.00
C PRO A 72 17.34 -1.66 -6.60
N TRP A 73 16.07 -1.65 -6.18
CA TRP A 73 15.66 -1.16 -4.86
C TRP A 73 16.15 -2.04 -3.69
N LEU A 74 16.50 -3.30 -3.95
CA LEU A 74 16.99 -4.25 -2.95
C LEU A 74 18.51 -4.14 -2.75
N HIS A 75 19.17 -3.16 -3.37
CA HIS A 75 20.58 -2.89 -3.15
C HIS A 75 20.81 -2.21 -1.79
N PRO A 76 21.89 -2.53 -1.04
CA PRO A 76 22.14 -1.93 0.27
C PRO A 76 22.22 -0.39 0.25
N GLU A 77 22.86 0.19 -0.77
CA GLU A 77 22.95 1.65 -0.91
C GLU A 77 21.56 2.27 -1.04
N TYR A 78 20.69 1.64 -1.82
CA TYR A 78 19.34 2.15 -2.08
C TYR A 78 18.45 2.04 -0.84
N LEU A 79 18.52 0.92 -0.12
CA LEU A 79 17.81 0.74 1.16
C LEU A 79 18.31 1.73 2.22
N THR A 80 19.61 2.03 2.23
CA THR A 80 20.19 3.05 3.13
C THR A 80 19.66 4.44 2.81
N MET A 81 19.59 4.81 1.52
CA MET A 81 19.00 6.09 1.11
C MET A 81 17.55 6.24 1.57
N ILE A 82 16.73 5.19 1.43
CA ILE A 82 15.34 5.22 1.89
C ILE A 82 15.28 5.35 3.42
N LEU A 83 16.10 4.58 4.13
CA LEU A 83 16.15 4.62 5.59
C LEU A 83 16.55 6.02 6.09
N ASP A 84 17.53 6.65 5.46
CA ASP A 84 17.96 8.02 5.78
C ASP A 84 16.86 9.04 5.49
N ILE A 85 16.16 8.93 4.36
CA ILE A 85 14.99 9.77 4.05
C ILE A 85 13.94 9.63 5.15
N GLU A 86 13.65 8.40 5.57
CA GLU A 86 12.60 8.12 6.54
C GLU A 86 12.95 8.45 8.00
N THR A 87 14.23 8.64 8.32
CA THR A 87 14.71 8.87 9.70
C THR A 87 15.27 10.26 9.92
N GLN A 88 15.99 10.81 8.95
CA GLN A 88 16.70 12.09 9.07
C GLN A 88 15.91 13.27 8.51
N HIS A 89 15.10 13.04 7.48
CA HIS A 89 14.43 14.11 6.75
C HIS A 89 13.13 14.54 7.46
N HIS A 90 13.03 15.82 7.82
CA HIS A 90 11.91 16.35 8.61
C HIS A 90 10.54 16.09 7.95
N ASP A 91 10.45 16.22 6.62
CA ASP A 91 9.21 16.02 5.87
C ASP A 91 8.64 14.60 6.00
N TYR A 92 9.49 13.62 6.33
CA TYR A 92 9.13 12.21 6.44
C TYR A 92 9.16 11.71 7.89
N LYS A 93 9.17 12.61 8.88
CA LYS A 93 9.10 12.24 10.29
C LYS A 93 7.84 11.42 10.60
N ASP A 94 6.69 11.90 10.11
CA ASP A 94 5.37 11.29 10.31
C ASP A 94 4.79 10.71 9.00
N ALA A 95 5.61 10.62 7.93
CA ALA A 95 5.21 10.12 6.62
C ALA A 95 6.18 9.05 6.09
N PHE A 96 5.70 8.21 5.18
CA PHE A 96 6.50 7.18 4.51
C PHE A 96 7.26 7.75 3.31
N SER A 97 8.33 7.08 2.89
CA SER A 97 8.99 7.38 1.62
C SER A 97 7.98 7.44 0.46
N PRO A 98 8.19 8.30 -0.55
CA PRO A 98 7.25 8.43 -1.66
C PRO A 98 7.03 7.09 -2.38
N PRO A 99 5.79 6.73 -2.75
CA PRO A 99 5.52 5.51 -3.50
C PRO A 99 6.06 5.61 -4.92
N MET A 100 6.31 4.45 -5.55
CA MET A 100 6.57 4.40 -6.99
C MET A 100 5.39 4.99 -7.76
N THR A 101 5.68 5.82 -8.77
CA THR A 101 4.65 6.43 -9.60
C THR A 101 4.00 5.36 -10.48
N LEU A 102 2.68 5.26 -10.41
CA LEU A 102 1.97 4.34 -11.30
C LEU A 102 1.98 4.89 -12.73
N PRO A 103 2.08 4.04 -13.76
CA PRO A 103 2.00 4.50 -15.14
C PRO A 103 0.73 5.29 -15.46
N GLY A 104 0.92 6.54 -15.88
CA GLY A 104 -0.15 7.51 -16.11
C GLY A 104 -0.45 8.42 -14.92
N GLN A 105 0.21 8.23 -13.77
CA GLN A 105 0.23 9.22 -12.71
C GLN A 105 1.33 10.26 -12.96
N PRO A 106 1.05 11.54 -12.70
CA PRO A 106 2.06 12.59 -12.71
C PRO A 106 3.12 12.32 -11.63
N GLY A 107 4.35 12.78 -11.88
CA GLY A 107 5.39 12.78 -10.86
C GLY A 107 5.02 13.69 -9.69
N LEU A 108 5.66 13.50 -8.54
CA LEU A 108 5.46 14.34 -7.34
C LEU A 108 5.68 15.85 -7.61
N TYR A 109 6.52 16.18 -8.58
CA TYR A 109 6.86 17.56 -8.97
C TYR A 109 6.01 18.12 -10.11
N ASP A 110 5.08 17.34 -10.66
CA ASP A 110 4.33 17.65 -11.86
C ASP A 110 2.93 18.18 -11.49
N ARG A 111 2.90 19.42 -10.99
CA ARG A 111 1.73 20.02 -10.32
C ARG A 111 0.52 20.29 -11.24
N ASP A 112 0.73 20.37 -12.55
CA ASP A 112 -0.33 20.76 -13.50
C ASP A 112 -0.93 19.57 -14.26
N GLN A 113 -0.39 18.36 -14.09
CA GLN A 113 -0.86 17.17 -14.80
C GLN A 113 -1.89 16.41 -13.98
N ARG A 114 -3.03 16.10 -14.62
CA ARG A 114 -4.04 15.22 -14.04
C ARG A 114 -3.65 13.76 -14.27
N PRO A 115 -3.80 12.86 -13.28
CA PRO A 115 -3.58 11.44 -13.49
C PRO A 115 -4.57 10.91 -14.54
N VAL A 116 -4.04 10.32 -15.62
CA VAL A 116 -4.85 9.71 -16.67
C VAL A 116 -4.61 8.20 -16.64
N ALA A 117 -5.62 7.46 -16.17
CA ALA A 117 -5.58 6.00 -16.18
C ALA A 117 -5.49 5.49 -17.62
N ARG A 118 -4.42 4.75 -17.94
CA ARG A 118 -4.24 4.12 -19.26
C ARG A 118 -4.99 2.79 -19.31
N PRO A 119 -6.04 2.65 -20.14
CA PRO A 119 -6.76 1.40 -20.25
C PRO A 119 -5.91 0.32 -20.94
N ARG A 120 -6.16 -0.93 -20.57
CA ARG A 120 -5.72 -2.13 -21.28
C ARG A 120 -6.94 -2.87 -21.84
N TYR A 121 -6.68 -3.84 -22.72
CA TYR A 121 -7.72 -4.66 -23.35
C TYR A 121 -7.50 -6.13 -23.01
N THR A 122 -8.57 -6.85 -22.70
CA THR A 122 -8.54 -8.31 -22.57
C THR A 122 -8.32 -8.94 -23.96
N PRO A 123 -7.96 -10.24 -24.04
CA PRO A 123 -7.91 -10.95 -25.32
C PRO A 123 -9.22 -10.87 -26.12
N GLU A 124 -10.36 -10.75 -25.43
CA GLU A 124 -11.70 -10.56 -26.00
C GLU A 124 -11.99 -9.10 -26.41
N GLY A 125 -11.02 -8.20 -26.27
CA GLY A 125 -11.15 -6.78 -26.63
C GLY A 125 -11.88 -5.92 -25.60
N GLN A 126 -12.18 -6.44 -24.40
CA GLN A 126 -12.86 -5.66 -23.37
C GLN A 126 -11.90 -4.68 -22.70
N ARG A 127 -12.33 -3.42 -22.54
CA ARG A 127 -11.54 -2.38 -21.86
C ARG A 127 -11.52 -2.65 -20.35
N TYR A 128 -10.34 -2.74 -19.77
CA TYR A 128 -10.14 -2.76 -18.32
C TYR A 128 -9.07 -1.75 -17.91
N TYR A 129 -9.17 -1.22 -16.68
CA TYR A 129 -8.11 -0.42 -16.09
C TYR A 129 -7.31 -1.34 -15.19
N PRO A 130 -6.02 -1.51 -15.46
CA PRO A 130 -5.21 -2.38 -14.64
C PRO A 130 -5.05 -1.67 -13.28
N THR A 131 -5.44 -2.35 -12.20
CA THR A 131 -5.31 -1.87 -10.81
C THR A 131 -4.45 -2.86 -10.02
N PRO A 132 -3.71 -2.41 -8.99
CA PRO A 132 -3.03 -3.35 -8.10
C PRO A 132 -4.03 -4.39 -7.53
N PRO A 133 -3.66 -5.67 -7.40
CA PRO A 133 -2.34 -6.25 -7.65
C PRO A 133 -2.11 -6.71 -9.11
N PHE A 134 -3.09 -6.57 -10.00
CA PHE A 134 -3.03 -7.04 -11.39
C PHE A 134 -2.26 -6.11 -12.33
N LEU A 135 -1.54 -5.15 -11.76
CA LEU A 135 -0.55 -4.35 -12.46
C LEU A 135 0.72 -5.19 -12.63
N PRO A 136 1.21 -5.46 -13.86
CA PRO A 136 2.55 -6.03 -14.04
C PRO A 136 3.68 -5.12 -13.54
N GLN A 137 3.31 -3.95 -13.03
CA GLN A 137 4.12 -2.80 -12.67
C GLN A 137 4.11 -2.56 -11.14
N ASN A 138 3.73 -3.58 -10.35
CA ASN A 138 4.09 -3.64 -8.93
C ASN A 138 5.55 -4.10 -8.71
N VAL A 139 6.26 -4.49 -9.79
CA VAL A 139 7.72 -4.66 -9.78
C VAL A 139 8.39 -3.73 -10.78
N ALA A 140 9.51 -3.17 -10.32
CA ALA A 140 10.67 -2.70 -11.06
C ALA A 140 10.51 -2.68 -12.60
N LYS A 141 9.82 -1.67 -13.12
CA LYS A 141 10.48 -0.97 -14.22
C LYS A 141 11.78 -0.46 -13.62
N GLU A 142 12.90 -0.73 -14.28
CA GLU A 142 14.16 -0.06 -14.00
C GLU A 142 13.80 1.40 -13.74
N GLN A 143 13.98 1.85 -12.50
CA GLN A 143 13.77 3.25 -12.21
C GLN A 143 14.68 3.99 -13.19
N GLU A 144 14.08 4.79 -14.05
CA GLU A 144 14.84 5.79 -14.77
C GLU A 144 15.56 6.60 -13.68
N SER A 145 16.86 6.85 -13.90
CA SER A 145 17.82 7.38 -12.93
C SER A 145 17.41 8.69 -12.22
N ASP A 146 16.28 9.28 -12.59
CA ASP A 146 15.80 10.59 -12.15
C ASP A 146 14.63 10.51 -11.14
N GLN A 147 14.16 9.31 -10.80
CA GLN A 147 13.09 9.14 -9.81
C GLN A 147 13.64 8.99 -8.39
N ALA A 148 12.99 9.65 -7.43
CA ALA A 148 13.29 9.51 -6.00
C ALA A 148 13.24 8.04 -5.57
N PRO A 149 14.09 7.62 -4.61
CA PRO A 149 14.12 6.24 -4.19
C PRO A 149 12.78 5.85 -3.54
N ALA A 150 12.20 4.75 -4.00
CA ALA A 150 10.85 4.33 -3.64
C ALA A 150 10.77 2.81 -3.45
N LEU A 151 9.96 2.39 -2.48
CA LEU A 151 9.70 0.98 -2.21
C LEU A 151 8.51 0.48 -3.02
N PRO A 152 8.60 -0.72 -3.63
CA PRO A 152 7.44 -1.40 -4.19
C PRO A 152 6.43 -1.80 -3.12
N PHE A 153 5.19 -2.08 -3.53
CA PHE A 153 4.12 -2.45 -2.59
C PHE A 153 4.43 -3.72 -1.78
N HIS A 154 5.02 -4.74 -2.42
CA HIS A 154 5.41 -6.00 -1.78
C HIS A 154 6.91 -6.07 -1.43
N TRP A 155 7.53 -4.94 -1.08
CA TRP A 155 8.98 -4.85 -0.86
C TRP A 155 9.48 -5.83 0.21
N LEU A 156 8.71 -6.04 1.28
CA LEU A 156 9.14 -6.88 2.40
C LEU A 156 9.04 -8.36 2.04
N GLU A 157 7.96 -8.78 1.37
CA GLU A 157 7.74 -10.16 0.95
C GLU A 157 8.75 -10.56 -0.12
N VAL A 158 8.91 -9.74 -1.16
CA VAL A 158 9.87 -10.00 -2.24
C VAL A 158 11.30 -10.01 -1.69
N GLY A 159 11.66 -9.03 -0.85
CA GLY A 159 12.99 -8.94 -0.26
C GLY A 159 13.32 -10.16 0.62
N THR A 160 12.38 -10.59 1.46
CA THR A 160 12.56 -11.77 2.33
C THR A 160 12.65 -13.08 1.54
N MET A 161 11.80 -13.29 0.54
CA MET A 161 11.85 -14.49 -0.32
C MET A 161 13.15 -14.59 -1.12
N LEU A 162 13.63 -13.47 -1.68
CA LEU A 162 14.89 -13.44 -2.42
C LEU A 162 16.10 -13.67 -1.52
N LEU A 163 16.13 -13.09 -0.32
CA LEU A 163 17.19 -13.33 0.67
C LEU A 163 17.21 -14.76 1.23
N ASP A 164 16.11 -15.49 1.13
CA ASP A 164 16.03 -16.89 1.56
C ASP A 164 16.53 -17.86 0.47
N VAL A 165 16.08 -17.65 -0.78
CA VAL A 165 16.32 -18.59 -1.88
C VAL A 165 17.51 -18.22 -2.77
N ALA A 166 17.80 -16.92 -2.88
CA ALA A 166 18.75 -16.37 -3.85
C ALA A 166 19.75 -15.40 -3.22
N SER A 167 20.12 -15.61 -1.96
CA SER A 167 21.09 -14.77 -1.25
C SER A 167 22.46 -14.70 -1.95
N ASP A 168 22.81 -15.73 -2.71
CA ASP A 168 24.05 -15.82 -3.51
C ASP A 168 24.03 -14.94 -4.77
N ASP A 169 22.85 -14.50 -5.22
CA ASP A 169 22.69 -13.56 -6.34
C ASP A 169 22.62 -12.09 -5.89
N LEU A 170 22.55 -11.83 -4.57
CA LEU A 170 22.39 -10.48 -4.00
C LEU A 170 23.72 -9.86 -3.60
N VAL A 171 23.80 -8.53 -3.66
CA VAL A 171 24.93 -7.75 -3.14
C VAL A 171 24.80 -7.64 -1.61
N GLU A 172 25.81 -8.08 -0.88
CA GLU A 172 25.88 -8.02 0.59
C GLU A 172 24.58 -8.47 1.29
N PRO A 173 24.22 -9.77 1.21
CA PRO A 173 22.92 -10.27 1.68
C PRO A 173 22.68 -10.05 3.18
N ASP A 174 23.73 -10.10 4.01
CA ASP A 174 23.61 -9.87 5.45
C ASP A 174 23.30 -8.40 5.77
N GLN A 175 23.94 -7.47 5.06
CA GLN A 175 23.66 -6.03 5.18
C GLN A 175 22.24 -5.73 4.69
N THR A 176 21.85 -6.27 3.54
CA THR A 176 20.49 -6.14 2.99
C THR A 176 19.44 -6.64 3.99
N ARG A 177 19.67 -7.82 4.61
CA ARG A 177 18.77 -8.37 5.63
C ARG A 177 18.63 -7.46 6.86
N ARG A 178 19.74 -6.85 7.30
CA ARG A 178 19.73 -5.88 8.41
C ARG A 178 18.93 -4.63 8.04
N LEU A 179 19.20 -4.04 6.87
CA LEU A 179 18.53 -2.82 6.40
C LEU A 179 17.02 -3.02 6.24
N LEU A 180 16.57 -4.15 5.68
CA LEU A 180 15.13 -4.46 5.59
C LEU A 180 14.45 -4.55 6.96
N LYS A 181 15.15 -5.09 7.98
CA LYS A 181 14.63 -5.16 9.35
C LYS A 181 14.53 -3.77 9.98
N GLU A 182 15.58 -2.96 9.87
CA GLU A 182 15.60 -1.59 10.38
C GLU A 182 14.49 -0.75 9.73
N LEU A 183 14.33 -0.86 8.41
CA LEU A 183 13.27 -0.17 7.67
C LEU A 183 11.86 -0.62 8.11
N ARG A 184 11.66 -1.94 8.30
CA ARG A 184 10.39 -2.46 8.84
C ARG A 184 10.10 -1.92 10.23
N GLU A 185 11.09 -1.83 11.10
CA GLU A 185 10.94 -1.30 12.45
C GLU A 185 10.53 0.18 12.45
N VAL A 186 11.22 1.02 11.67
CA VAL A 186 10.89 2.45 11.48
C VAL A 186 9.46 2.59 10.97
N ARG A 187 9.09 1.86 9.93
CA ARG A 187 7.77 1.99 9.30
C ARG A 187 6.65 1.43 10.17
N THR A 188 6.89 0.35 10.91
CA THR A 188 5.94 -0.16 11.91
C THR A 188 5.71 0.86 13.03
N ALA A 189 6.76 1.56 13.48
CA ALA A 189 6.63 2.63 14.46
C ALA A 189 5.77 3.79 13.93
N LYS A 190 5.98 4.20 12.67
CA LYS A 190 5.16 5.22 12.00
C LYS A 190 3.69 4.82 11.85
N ILE A 191 3.40 3.55 11.52
CA ILE A 191 2.03 3.05 11.45
C ILE A 191 1.35 3.17 12.82
N ARG A 192 2.07 2.85 13.89
CA ARG A 192 1.54 2.95 15.26
C ARG A 192 1.32 4.40 15.69
N SER A 193 2.24 5.32 15.41
CA SER A 193 2.03 6.74 15.72
C SER A 193 0.90 7.34 14.88
N GLY A 194 0.74 6.91 13.62
CA GLY A 194 -0.36 7.32 12.76
C GLY A 194 -1.76 6.98 13.30
N VAL A 195 -1.86 5.98 14.21
CA VAL A 195 -3.12 5.64 14.89
C VAL A 195 -3.61 6.76 15.79
N GLU A 196 -2.70 7.52 16.40
CA GLU A 196 -3.06 8.61 17.33
C GLU A 196 -3.85 9.72 16.63
N VAL A 197 -3.62 9.90 15.32
CA VAL A 197 -4.30 10.90 14.48
C VAL A 197 -5.69 10.44 14.02
N LEU A 198 -6.05 9.17 14.23
CA LEU A 198 -7.34 8.61 13.80
C LEU A 198 -8.53 9.18 14.56
N ASP A 199 -8.36 9.68 15.78
CA ASP A 199 -9.45 10.27 16.57
C ASP A 199 -10.04 11.48 15.85
N SER A 200 -9.18 12.44 15.50
CA SER A 200 -9.54 13.63 14.73
C SER A 200 -10.16 13.28 13.37
N ALA A 201 -9.62 12.27 12.68
CA ALA A 201 -10.14 11.84 11.38
C ALA A 201 -11.53 11.21 11.50
N ALA A 202 -11.75 10.36 12.51
CA ALA A 202 -13.00 9.65 12.74
C ALA A 202 -14.14 10.59 13.18
N THR A 203 -13.84 11.65 13.95
CA THR A 203 -14.86 12.61 14.42
C THR A 203 -15.17 13.70 13.41
N ALA A 204 -14.20 14.16 12.62
CA ALA A 204 -14.38 15.24 11.66
C ALA A 204 -14.76 14.78 10.24
N GLY A 205 -14.97 13.47 10.03
CA GLY A 205 -15.26 12.92 8.70
C GLY A 205 -14.08 12.96 7.73
N GLY A 206 -12.85 13.05 8.26
CA GLY A 206 -11.61 13.06 7.50
C GLY A 206 -11.12 11.65 7.13
N GLY A 207 -10.42 11.54 6.01
CA GLY A 207 -9.70 10.32 5.61
C GLY A 207 -8.23 10.36 6.04
N VAL A 208 -7.61 9.17 6.18
CA VAL A 208 -6.17 9.05 6.45
C VAL A 208 -5.47 8.61 5.18
N ALA A 209 -4.49 9.39 4.74
CA ALA A 209 -3.68 9.05 3.58
C ALA A 209 -2.66 7.97 3.95
N LEU A 210 -2.79 6.77 3.36
CA LEU A 210 -1.83 5.67 3.50
C LEU A 210 -0.91 5.59 2.28
N THR A 211 -0.32 6.72 1.91
CA THR A 211 0.58 6.80 0.75
C THR A 211 1.93 6.19 1.09
N GLY A 212 2.45 5.33 0.22
CA GLY A 212 3.75 4.71 0.40
C GLY A 212 3.75 3.47 1.31
N VAL A 213 2.61 3.08 1.91
CA VAL A 213 2.52 1.90 2.79
C VAL A 213 2.54 0.59 1.97
N GLY A 214 3.31 -0.39 2.44
CA GLY A 214 3.44 -1.72 1.83
C GLY A 214 2.32 -2.70 2.21
N ALA A 215 2.30 -3.85 1.56
CA ALA A 215 1.28 -4.87 1.75
C ALA A 215 1.30 -5.50 3.14
N MET A 216 2.46 -6.00 3.61
CA MET A 216 2.60 -6.56 4.96
C MET A 216 2.17 -5.57 6.05
N GLU A 217 2.58 -4.32 5.88
CA GLU A 217 2.30 -3.23 6.80
C GLU A 217 0.79 -3.00 6.97
N ILE A 218 0.06 -2.97 5.84
CA ILE A 218 -1.40 -2.91 5.86
C ILE A 218 -1.98 -4.19 6.46
N GLY A 219 -1.47 -5.36 6.06
CA GLY A 219 -1.95 -6.66 6.55
C GLY A 219 -1.92 -6.79 8.07
N GLU A 220 -0.78 -6.44 8.67
CA GLU A 220 -0.58 -6.49 10.12
C GLU A 220 -1.38 -5.42 10.87
N GLY A 221 -1.49 -4.20 10.32
CA GLY A 221 -2.17 -3.07 10.97
C GLY A 221 -3.70 -3.09 10.82
N ARG A 222 -4.24 -3.65 9.73
CA ARG A 222 -5.64 -3.47 9.32
C ARG A 222 -6.64 -3.90 10.37
N GLY A 223 -6.46 -5.09 10.96
CA GLY A 223 -7.43 -5.62 11.93
C GLY A 223 -7.59 -4.70 13.15
N PHE A 224 -6.48 -4.17 13.65
CA PHE A 224 -6.46 -3.24 14.77
C PHE A 224 -7.03 -1.87 14.39
N ILE A 225 -6.49 -1.26 13.31
CA ILE A 225 -6.88 0.08 12.86
C ILE A 225 -8.38 0.16 12.55
N VAL A 226 -8.90 -0.80 11.79
CA VAL A 226 -10.33 -0.83 11.45
C VAL A 226 -11.18 -1.00 12.71
N GLY A 227 -10.75 -1.83 13.66
CA GLY A 227 -11.45 -1.98 14.94
C GLY A 227 -11.53 -0.68 15.74
N VAL A 228 -10.43 0.08 15.80
CA VAL A 228 -10.37 1.39 16.47
C VAL A 228 -11.28 2.40 15.76
N VAL A 229 -11.17 2.53 14.43
CA VAL A 229 -11.97 3.48 13.65
C VAL A 229 -13.47 3.16 13.73
N ASP A 230 -13.86 1.88 13.63
CA ASP A 230 -15.26 1.49 13.78
C ASP A 230 -15.79 1.82 15.19
N GLY A 231 -14.97 1.63 16.22
CA GLY A 231 -15.29 2.00 17.60
C GLY A 231 -15.48 3.51 17.77
N LEU A 232 -14.51 4.31 17.30
CA LEU A 232 -14.57 5.77 17.33
C LEU A 232 -15.77 6.30 16.55
N ARG A 233 -16.04 5.74 15.37
CA ARG A 233 -17.20 6.12 14.56
C ARG A 233 -18.52 5.81 15.26
N ARG A 234 -18.62 4.68 15.97
CA ARG A 234 -19.81 4.32 16.76
C ARG A 234 -20.03 5.28 17.92
N ILE A 235 -18.96 5.67 18.63
CA ILE A 235 -19.01 6.65 19.72
C ILE A 235 -19.36 8.04 19.18
N GLY A 236 -18.70 8.46 18.10
CA GLY A 236 -18.92 9.75 17.44
C GLY A 236 -20.34 9.90 16.94
N ALA A 237 -20.90 8.87 16.29
CA ALA A 237 -22.29 8.89 15.82
C ALA A 237 -23.29 9.06 16.98
N SER A 238 -23.05 8.38 18.11
CA SER A 238 -23.90 8.53 19.31
C SER A 238 -23.78 9.92 19.93
N LYS A 239 -22.58 10.51 19.97
CA LYS A 239 -22.36 11.86 20.50
C LYS A 239 -22.99 12.93 19.60
N GLU A 240 -22.80 12.82 18.29
CA GLU A 240 -23.38 13.73 17.30
C GLU A 240 -24.92 13.69 17.33
N GLN A 241 -25.50 12.49 17.45
CA GLN A 241 -26.94 12.34 17.58
C GLN A 241 -27.47 12.99 18.87
N ALA A 242 -26.83 12.75 20.02
CA ALA A 242 -27.22 13.38 21.28
C ALA A 242 -27.08 14.91 21.24
N HIS A 243 -26.03 15.42 20.58
CA HIS A 243 -25.82 16.85 20.38
C HIS A 243 -26.91 17.46 19.49
N ARG A 244 -27.28 16.76 18.41
CA ARG A 244 -28.36 17.17 17.50
C ARG A 244 -29.72 17.14 18.19
N GLU A 245 -30.00 16.15 19.03
CA GLU A 245 -31.22 16.07 19.84
C GLU A 245 -31.28 17.23 20.84
N HIS A 246 -30.19 17.53 21.56
CA HIS A 246 -30.11 18.68 22.46
C HIS A 246 -30.31 20.02 21.74
N MET A 247 -29.66 20.23 20.59
CA MET A 247 -29.87 21.45 19.79
C MET A 247 -31.32 21.57 19.30
N ALA A 248 -31.95 20.45 18.92
CA ALA A 248 -33.35 20.44 18.52
C ALA A 248 -34.28 20.77 19.71
N GLU A 249 -33.97 20.28 20.91
CA GLU A 249 -34.68 20.62 22.15
C GLU A 249 -34.49 22.10 22.52
N GLU A 250 -33.29 22.66 22.38
CA GLU A 250 -33.03 24.09 22.59
C GLU A 250 -33.75 24.98 21.57
N MET A 251 -33.78 24.60 20.29
CA MET A 251 -34.57 25.31 19.27
C MET A 251 -36.07 25.22 19.55
N ALA A 252 -36.57 24.04 19.92
CA ALA A 252 -37.97 23.85 20.28
C ALA A 252 -38.34 24.68 21.53
N ASN A 253 -37.46 24.75 22.53
CA ASN A 253 -37.70 25.54 23.75
C ASN A 253 -37.54 27.05 23.52
N GLY A 254 -36.67 27.48 22.59
CA GLY A 254 -36.51 28.89 22.20
C GLY A 254 -37.72 29.44 21.43
N GLU A 255 -38.45 28.59 20.72
CA GLU A 255 -39.67 28.96 19.99
C GLU A 255 -40.84 29.31 20.94
N TYR A 256 -40.89 28.74 22.16
CA TYR A 256 -41.89 29.08 23.17
C TYR A 256 -41.59 30.38 23.95
N GLY A 257 -40.36 30.89 23.90
CA GLY A 257 -39.95 32.12 24.60
C GLY A 257 -40.21 33.40 23.80
N ALA A 258 -40.39 33.31 22.48
CA ALA A 258 -40.61 34.46 21.59
C ALA A 258 -42.10 34.76 21.36
N THR A 259 -43.02 33.87 21.77
CA THR A 259 -44.47 34.05 21.58
C THR A 259 -45.19 34.61 22.81
N GLN A 260 -44.47 35.05 23.84
CA GLN A 260 -45.08 35.49 25.11
C GLN A 260 -44.98 37.00 25.41
N ASP A 261 -44.32 37.79 24.55
CA ASP A 261 -44.09 39.23 24.80
C ASP A 261 -44.86 40.17 23.85
N ASP A 262 -45.72 39.67 22.95
CA ASP A 262 -46.42 40.49 21.93
C ASP A 262 -47.97 40.55 22.09
N GLU A 263 -48.52 40.28 23.27
CA GLU A 263 -49.97 40.42 23.53
C GLU A 263 -50.24 41.16 24.86
N ASP A 264 -49.88 42.45 24.98
CA ASP A 264 -50.41 43.31 26.07
C ASP A 264 -50.15 44.83 25.83
N ASP A 265 -50.52 45.37 24.66
CA ASP A 265 -50.48 46.84 24.47
C ASP A 265 -51.63 47.38 23.59
N ASP A 266 -52.85 46.87 23.78
CA ASP A 266 -54.06 47.41 23.13
C ASP A 266 -55.30 47.28 24.04
N MET A 267 -55.36 48.05 25.14
CA MET A 267 -56.62 48.46 25.79
C MET A 267 -56.36 49.56 26.84
N GLU A 268 -56.69 50.83 26.56
CA GLU A 268 -57.70 51.65 27.28
C GLU A 268 -57.61 53.16 26.92
N PHE A 269 -58.69 53.62 26.26
CA PHE A 269 -59.37 54.95 26.24
C PHE A 269 -58.61 56.29 26.25
#